data_AF-A0A143XVJ4-F1
#
_entry.id   AF-A0A143XVJ4-F1
#
_cell.length_a   1.000
_cell.length_b   1.000
_cell.length_c   1.000
_cell.angle_alpha   90.00
_cell.angle_beta   90.00
_cell.angle_gamma   90.00
#
_symmetry.space_group_name_H-M   'P 1'
#
loop_
_entity.id
_entity.type
_entity.pdbx_description
1 polymer ?
#
loop_
_entity_poly.entity_id
_entity_poly.type
_entity_poly.pdbx_seq_one_letter_code
_entity_poly.pdbx_strand_id
1 'polypeptide(L)'
;MGWFIRKKRAAAPQAVATDLSADGRSAEPDVSIPREKFILETRAADDDARLPVYGIYQRFQEDWETKGYKDATGFPETSYRENQKRVIVDKLRLAIKEALLRYDDKITEIESHINQAGQNGLVETLEKYRQERMKLVAHRGELDLLDKDAREIGEKTKAILISYDMGFTRGMVSLSNEIVNEIMNR
;
A
#
# COMPACT_ATOMS: atom_id res chain seq x y z
N MET A 1 -14.20 -58.40 -47.57
CA MET A 1 -14.84 -57.56 -48.60
C MET A 1 -14.84 -56.13 -48.06
N GLY A 2 -13.85 -55.30 -48.36
CA GLY A 2 -13.86 -54.33 -49.47
C GLY A 2 -13.44 -52.97 -48.89
N TRP A 3 -12.14 -52.63 -48.92
CA TRP A 3 -11.49 -51.68 -49.83
C TRP A 3 -11.26 -50.29 -49.22
N PHE A 4 -9.98 -49.95 -49.08
CA PHE A 4 -9.41 -48.63 -48.80
C PHE A 4 -9.71 -47.63 -49.93
N ILE A 5 -9.64 -46.32 -49.65
CA ILE A 5 -8.82 -45.34 -50.39
C ILE A 5 -8.71 -44.03 -49.58
N ARG A 6 -7.51 -43.43 -49.63
CA ARG A 6 -7.01 -42.27 -48.89
C ARG A 6 -6.74 -41.11 -49.88
N LYS A 7 -6.77 -39.88 -49.34
CA LYS A 7 -6.13 -38.60 -49.78
C LYS A 7 -6.75 -37.80 -50.95
N LYS A 8 -6.95 -36.50 -50.69
CA LYS A 8 -6.08 -35.40 -51.18
C LYS A 8 -6.30 -34.10 -50.39
N ARG A 9 -5.20 -33.42 -50.03
CA ARG A 9 -5.12 -32.01 -49.58
C ARG A 9 -5.16 -31.10 -50.81
N ALA A 10 -5.78 -29.93 -50.69
CA ALA A 10 -5.59 -28.78 -51.59
C ALA A 10 -5.56 -27.48 -50.79
N ALA A 11 -4.81 -26.50 -51.31
CA ALA A 11 -4.23 -25.35 -50.64
C ALA A 11 -5.13 -24.10 -50.53
N ALA A 12 -4.69 -23.14 -49.71
CA ALA A 12 -5.29 -21.83 -49.47
C ALA A 12 -5.23 -20.87 -50.68
N PRO A 13 -6.02 -19.78 -50.64
CA PRO A 13 -5.66 -18.51 -51.27
C PRO A 13 -5.41 -17.39 -50.22
N GLN A 14 -4.38 -16.59 -50.49
CA GLN A 14 -3.99 -15.33 -49.82
C GLN A 14 -4.65 -14.10 -50.48
N ALA A 15 -4.51 -12.96 -49.78
CA ALA A 15 -4.71 -11.55 -50.17
C ALA A 15 -6.18 -11.07 -50.14
N VAL A 16 -6.51 -9.90 -49.55
CA VAL A 16 -6.02 -8.56 -49.94
C VAL A 16 -5.82 -7.66 -48.71
N ALA A 17 -4.66 -6.99 -48.66
CA ALA A 17 -4.38 -5.86 -47.80
C ALA A 17 -5.04 -4.59 -48.36
N THR A 18 -5.76 -3.85 -47.53
CA THR A 18 -6.12 -2.45 -47.81
C THR A 18 -5.40 -1.56 -46.80
N ASP A 19 -4.38 -0.92 -47.33
CA ASP A 19 -3.63 0.18 -46.75
C ASP A 19 -4.47 1.46 -46.89
N LEU A 20 -4.74 2.14 -45.78
CA LEU A 20 -5.34 3.49 -45.77
C LEU A 20 -4.70 4.27 -44.62
N SER A 21 -3.54 4.83 -44.92
CA SER A 21 -2.96 5.95 -44.20
C SER A 21 -3.49 7.25 -44.80
N ALA A 22 -4.10 8.11 -43.97
CA ALA A 22 -4.15 9.56 -44.18
C ALA A 22 -4.47 10.29 -42.87
N ASP A 23 -3.42 10.95 -42.38
CA ASP A 23 -3.29 12.02 -41.40
C ASP A 23 -4.51 12.89 -41.05
N GLY A 24 -4.50 13.37 -39.80
CA GLY A 24 -5.06 14.67 -39.46
C GLY A 24 -5.77 14.75 -38.11
N ARG A 25 -5.07 14.57 -36.98
CA ARG A 25 -5.51 15.15 -35.70
C ARG A 25 -4.34 15.82 -34.98
N SER A 26 -4.57 17.09 -34.71
CA SER A 26 -3.77 18.06 -33.97
C SER A 26 -2.98 17.47 -32.81
N ALA A 27 -1.68 17.76 -32.81
CA ALA A 27 -0.76 17.52 -31.70
C ALA A 27 -1.21 18.30 -30.46
N GLU A 28 -1.84 17.62 -29.52
CA GLU A 28 -1.87 18.04 -28.13
C GLU A 28 -0.44 17.93 -27.57
N PRO A 29 0.04 18.89 -26.75
CA PRO A 29 1.33 18.73 -26.12
C PRO A 29 1.26 17.49 -25.22
N ASP A 30 2.06 16.48 -25.54
CA ASP A 30 2.33 15.32 -24.69
C ASP A 30 3.03 15.82 -23.43
N VAL A 31 2.24 16.32 -22.48
CA VAL A 31 2.67 16.51 -21.11
C VAL A 31 2.72 15.11 -20.50
N SER A 32 3.76 14.37 -20.87
CA SER A 32 4.16 13.15 -20.19
C SER A 32 4.59 13.55 -18.79
N ILE A 33 3.63 13.66 -17.88
CA ILE A 33 3.90 13.76 -16.45
C ILE A 33 4.70 12.49 -16.12
N PRO A 34 5.97 12.60 -15.69
CA PRO A 34 6.74 11.43 -15.33
C PRO A 34 5.97 10.70 -14.23
N ARG A 35 5.52 9.47 -14.52
CA ARG A 35 4.77 8.63 -13.57
C ARG A 35 5.55 8.38 -12.27
N GLU A 36 6.84 8.67 -12.29
CA GLU A 36 7.77 8.68 -11.17
C GLU A 36 7.39 9.65 -10.03
N LYS A 37 6.46 10.60 -10.24
CA LYS A 37 5.95 11.49 -9.17
C LYS A 37 4.55 11.17 -8.65
N PHE A 38 3.77 10.29 -9.31
CA PHE A 38 2.35 10.07 -8.98
C PHE A 38 2.02 8.69 -8.43
N ILE A 39 2.98 7.78 -8.37
CA ILE A 39 2.82 6.56 -7.62
C ILE A 39 4.02 6.49 -6.70
N LEU A 40 3.85 7.04 -5.50
CA LEU A 40 4.68 6.65 -4.38
C LEU A 40 4.52 5.13 -4.31
N GLU A 41 5.59 4.46 -4.72
CA GLU A 41 5.75 3.03 -4.87
C GLU A 41 5.31 2.36 -3.57
N THR A 42 4.01 2.13 -3.46
CA THR A 42 3.44 1.29 -2.44
C THR A 42 3.77 -0.08 -2.96
N ARG A 43 5.00 -0.53 -2.70
CA ARG A 43 5.34 -1.93 -2.82
C ARG A 43 4.18 -2.65 -2.15
N ALA A 44 3.45 -3.43 -2.94
CA ALA A 44 2.59 -4.45 -2.39
C ALA A 44 3.44 -5.13 -1.31
N ALA A 45 2.90 -5.26 -0.10
CA ALA A 45 3.62 -5.89 0.99
C ALA A 45 3.95 -7.33 0.55
N ASP A 46 5.11 -7.49 -0.09
CA ASP A 46 5.71 -8.74 -0.52
C ASP A 46 5.89 -9.55 0.75
N ASP A 47 5.17 -10.68 0.85
CA ASP A 47 5.46 -11.89 1.63
C ASP A 47 6.43 -11.77 2.81
N ASP A 48 6.25 -10.76 3.65
CA ASP A 48 7.03 -10.68 4.88
C ASP A 48 6.48 -11.80 5.77
N ALA A 49 7.32 -12.76 6.14
CA ALA A 49 6.93 -13.87 7.03
C ALA A 49 6.40 -13.36 8.39
N ARG A 50 6.51 -12.05 8.65
CA ARG A 50 5.96 -11.32 9.78
C ARG A 50 4.46 -11.08 9.59
N LEU A 51 3.72 -11.35 10.66
CA LEU A 51 2.28 -11.13 10.69
C LEU A 51 1.93 -9.66 10.40
N PRO A 52 0.83 -9.37 9.67
CA PRO A 52 0.50 -8.02 9.20
C PRO A 52 0.48 -6.94 10.29
N VAL A 53 0.15 -7.31 11.53
CA VAL A 53 0.12 -6.41 12.68
C VAL A 53 1.47 -5.73 12.96
N TYR A 54 2.59 -6.45 12.76
CA TYR A 54 3.92 -5.88 12.97
C TYR A 54 4.28 -4.84 11.91
N GLY A 55 3.82 -5.05 10.68
CA GLY A 55 3.97 -4.06 9.61
C GLY A 55 3.23 -2.75 9.94
N ILE A 56 2.08 -2.83 10.61
CA ILE A 56 1.37 -1.63 11.09
C ILE A 56 2.15 -0.94 12.19
N TYR A 57 2.66 -1.67 13.19
CA TYR A 57 3.49 -1.07 14.24
C TYR A 57 4.74 -0.37 13.69
N GLN A 58 5.36 -0.94 12.66
CA GLN A 58 6.49 -0.30 11.99
C GLN A 58 6.10 1.04 11.38
N ARG A 59 4.93 1.16 10.76
CA ARG A 59 4.43 2.44 10.22
C ARG A 59 4.25 3.49 11.33
N PHE A 60 3.78 3.09 12.50
CA PHE A 60 3.69 4.00 13.65
C PHE A 60 5.06 4.46 14.17
N GLN A 61 6.12 3.68 13.92
CA GLN A 61 7.49 3.94 14.36
C GLN A 61 8.39 4.53 13.27
N GLU A 62 7.84 4.83 12.08
CA GLU A 62 8.59 5.50 11.01
C GLU A 62 9.16 6.85 11.49
N ASP A 63 10.25 7.28 10.87
CA ASP A 63 10.87 8.58 11.16
C ASP A 63 10.08 9.73 10.52
N TRP A 64 8.99 10.08 11.19
CA TRP A 64 8.09 11.16 10.80
C TRP A 64 8.72 12.54 10.90
N GLU A 65 9.72 12.71 11.77
CA GLU A 65 10.44 13.96 11.96
C GLU A 65 11.30 14.28 10.74
N THR A 66 12.12 13.33 10.28
CA THR A 66 12.90 13.51 9.05
C THR A 66 12.00 13.75 7.85
N LYS A 67 10.85 13.07 7.78
CA LYS A 67 9.86 13.30 6.72
C LYS A 67 9.32 14.73 6.76
N GLY A 68 8.94 15.22 7.94
CA GLY A 68 8.49 16.60 8.14
C GLY A 68 9.53 17.63 7.74
N TYR A 69 10.79 17.40 8.13
CA TYR A 69 11.92 18.26 7.78
C TYR A 69 12.08 18.38 6.25
N LYS A 70 12.12 17.25 5.54
CA LYS A 70 12.23 17.22 4.08
C LYS A 70 11.07 17.93 3.40
N ASP A 71 9.85 17.64 3.86
CA ASP A 71 8.62 18.26 3.37
C ASP A 71 8.69 19.79 3.50
N ALA A 72 9.15 20.32 4.64
CA ALA A 72 9.32 21.77 4.83
C ALA A 72 10.40 22.38 3.94
N THR A 73 11.55 21.72 3.77
CA THR A 73 12.62 22.23 2.92
C THR A 73 12.23 22.32 1.44
N GLY A 74 11.30 21.48 0.98
CA GLY A 74 10.79 21.51 -0.40
C GLY A 74 9.54 22.36 -0.59
N PHE A 75 8.60 22.29 0.36
CA PHE A 75 7.29 22.95 0.30
C PHE A 75 6.99 23.65 1.63
N PRO A 76 7.53 24.86 1.85
CA PRO A 76 7.48 25.57 3.13
C PRO A 76 6.11 26.23 3.43
N GLU A 77 5.01 25.60 3.01
CA GLU A 77 3.66 26.11 3.18
C GLU A 77 2.92 25.41 4.31
N THR A 78 2.22 26.20 5.13
CA THR A 78 1.39 25.65 6.22
C THR A 78 0.23 24.81 5.68
N SER A 79 -0.37 25.21 4.55
CA SER A 79 -1.41 24.44 3.84
C SER A 79 -0.92 23.04 3.47
N TYR A 80 0.30 22.94 2.93
CA TYR A 80 0.92 21.67 2.57
C TYR A 80 1.11 20.78 3.81
N ARG A 81 1.63 21.32 4.92
CA ARG A 81 1.78 20.59 6.19
C ARG A 81 0.45 20.01 6.69
N GLU A 82 -0.60 20.81 6.73
CA GLU A 82 -1.92 20.36 7.21
C GLU A 82 -2.54 19.30 6.30
N ASN A 83 -2.40 19.44 4.98
CA ASN A 83 -2.83 18.41 4.03
C ASN A 83 -2.03 17.12 4.20
N GLN A 84 -0.72 17.23 4.40
CA GLN A 84 0.13 16.06 4.56
C GLN A 84 -0.19 15.29 5.85
N LYS A 85 -0.53 15.97 6.95
CA LYS A 85 -1.01 15.31 8.17
C LYS A 85 -2.25 14.46 7.91
N ARG A 86 -3.22 14.95 7.13
CA ARG A 86 -4.40 14.17 6.73
C ARG A 86 -4.00 12.95 5.91
N VAL A 87 -3.11 13.13 4.93
CA VAL A 87 -2.58 12.03 4.11
C VAL A 87 -1.89 10.96 4.95
N ILE A 88 -1.12 11.34 5.98
CA ILE A 88 -0.48 10.39 6.91
C ILE A 88 -1.55 9.55 7.63
N VAL A 89 -2.57 10.19 8.20
CA VAL A 89 -3.65 9.48 8.91
C VAL A 89 -4.42 8.56 7.96
N ASP A 90 -4.77 9.04 6.77
CA ASP A 90 -5.51 8.25 5.78
C ASP A 90 -4.72 7.02 5.32
N LYS A 91 -3.40 7.16 5.13
CA LYS A 91 -2.52 6.03 4.81
C LYS A 91 -2.43 5.02 5.94
N LEU A 92 -2.33 5.47 7.19
CA LEU A 92 -2.35 4.57 8.35
C LEU A 92 -3.67 3.79 8.40
N ARG A 93 -4.80 4.47 8.24
CA ARG A 93 -6.13 3.84 8.24
C ARG A 93 -6.31 2.85 7.10
N LEU A 94 -5.82 3.17 5.89
CA LEU A 94 -5.84 2.25 4.77
C LEU A 94 -5.04 0.99 5.06
N ALA A 95 -3.81 1.14 5.57
CA ALA A 95 -2.95 0.00 5.92
C ALA A 95 -3.58 -0.88 7.02
N ILE A 96 -4.18 -0.27 8.05
CA ILE A 96 -4.88 -1.00 9.12
C ILE A 96 -6.07 -1.78 8.54
N LYS A 97 -6.86 -1.14 7.66
CA LYS A 97 -8.01 -1.79 7.01
C LYS A 97 -7.60 -2.99 6.15
N GLU A 98 -6.53 -2.85 5.37
CA GLU A 98 -5.96 -3.96 4.60
C GLU A 98 -5.52 -5.11 5.51
N ALA A 99 -4.87 -4.80 6.64
CA ALA A 99 -4.45 -5.82 7.60
C ALA A 99 -5.64 -6.53 8.25
N LEU A 100 -6.69 -5.79 8.63
CA LEU A 100 -7.93 -6.36 9.19
C LEU A 100 -8.57 -7.35 8.22
N LEU A 101 -8.73 -6.97 6.95
CA LEU A 101 -9.31 -7.85 5.92
C LEU A 101 -8.50 -9.16 5.78
N ARG A 102 -7.17 -9.07 5.76
CA ARG A 102 -6.31 -10.27 5.70
C ARG A 102 -6.48 -11.18 6.92
N TYR A 103 -6.72 -10.62 8.11
CA TYR A 103 -6.98 -11.43 9.30
C TYR A 103 -8.37 -12.06 9.26
N ASP A 104 -9.40 -11.33 8.81
CA ASP A 104 -10.75 -11.86 8.65
C ASP A 104 -10.79 -13.05 7.68
N ASP A 105 -10.09 -12.94 6.55
CA ASP A 105 -9.97 -14.04 5.58
C ASP A 105 -9.26 -15.26 6.20
N LYS A 106 -8.13 -15.05 6.88
CA LYS A 106 -7.37 -16.13 7.54
C LYS A 106 -8.12 -16.79 8.69
N ILE A 107 -8.88 -16.03 9.47
CA ILE A 107 -9.70 -16.58 10.55
C ILE A 107 -10.78 -17.48 9.95
N THR A 108 -11.45 -17.03 8.88
CA THR A 108 -12.48 -17.81 8.18
C THR A 108 -11.89 -19.12 7.62
N GLU A 109 -10.70 -19.06 7.03
CA GLU A 109 -9.97 -20.23 6.53
C GLU A 109 -9.65 -21.22 7.66
N ILE A 110 -9.08 -20.75 8.78
CA ILE A 110 -8.76 -21.60 9.92
C ILE A 110 -10.02 -22.22 10.54
N GLU A 111 -11.13 -21.49 10.61
CA GLU A 111 -12.39 -22.04 11.11
C GLU A 111 -12.91 -23.18 10.22
N SER A 112 -12.75 -23.08 8.89
CA SER A 112 -13.00 -24.19 7.98
C SER A 112 -12.11 -25.40 8.28
N HIS A 113 -10.80 -25.20 8.49
CA HIS A 113 -9.86 -26.27 8.83
C HIS A 113 -10.18 -26.94 10.18
N ILE A 114 -10.58 -26.17 11.20
CA ILE A 114 -11.02 -26.70 12.50
C ILE A 114 -12.24 -27.62 12.32
N ASN A 115 -13.23 -27.19 11.53
CA ASN A 115 -14.44 -27.98 11.27
C ASN A 115 -14.11 -29.30 10.57
N GLN A 116 -13.25 -29.27 9.55
CA GLN A 116 -12.81 -30.47 8.82
C GLN A 116 -12.00 -31.42 9.72
N ALA A 117 -11.04 -30.89 10.49
CA ALA A 117 -10.24 -31.70 11.41
C ALA A 117 -11.09 -32.33 12.52
N GLY A 118 -12.10 -31.61 13.01
CA GLY A 118 -13.04 -32.09 14.01
C GLY A 118 -13.91 -33.23 13.49
N GLN A 119 -14.42 -33.14 12.27
CA GLN A 119 -15.18 -34.22 11.62
C GLN A 119 -14.33 -35.48 11.42
N ASN A 120 -13.04 -35.32 11.12
CA ASN A 120 -12.11 -36.42 10.88
C ASN A 120 -11.49 -37.00 12.17
N GLY A 121 -11.79 -36.43 13.35
CA GLY A 121 -11.26 -36.89 14.63
C GLY A 121 -9.76 -36.62 14.83
N LEU A 122 -9.18 -35.67 14.09
CA LEU A 122 -7.75 -35.33 14.17
C LEU A 122 -7.46 -34.39 15.35
N VAL A 123 -7.44 -34.93 16.57
CA VAL A 123 -7.38 -34.15 17.82
C VAL A 123 -6.14 -33.25 17.91
N GLU A 124 -4.95 -33.75 17.60
CA GLU A 124 -3.70 -32.96 17.67
C GLU A 124 -3.72 -31.78 16.68
N THR A 125 -4.14 -32.04 15.44
CA THR A 125 -4.28 -31.02 14.39
C THR A 125 -5.32 -29.97 14.77
N LEU A 126 -6.43 -30.40 15.37
CA LEU A 126 -7.49 -29.51 15.82
C LEU A 126 -7.03 -28.58 16.94
N GLU A 127 -6.27 -29.08 17.92
CA GLU A 127 -5.67 -28.25 18.96
C GLU A 127 -4.67 -27.24 18.39
N LYS A 128 -3.85 -27.65 17.42
CA LYS A 128 -2.95 -26.72 16.71
C LYS A 128 -3.72 -25.59 16.04
N TYR A 129 -4.78 -25.90 15.29
CA TYR A 129 -5.58 -24.87 14.61
C TYR A 129 -6.32 -23.95 15.60
N ARG A 130 -6.79 -24.47 16.74
CA ARG A 130 -7.38 -23.65 17.80
C ARG A 130 -6.38 -22.65 18.38
N GLN A 131 -5.15 -23.07 18.63
CA GLN A 131 -4.09 -22.18 19.10
C GLN A 131 -3.76 -21.10 18.07
N GLU A 132 -3.70 -21.47 16.79
CA GLU A 132 -3.46 -20.52 15.70
C GLU A 132 -4.59 -19.50 15.57
N ARG A 133 -5.85 -19.96 15.59
CA ARG A 133 -7.04 -19.08 15.63
C ARG A 133 -6.96 -18.08 16.79
N MET A 134 -6.61 -18.54 17.99
CA MET A 134 -6.50 -17.68 19.16
C MET A 134 -5.47 -16.56 18.94
N LYS A 135 -4.32 -16.86 18.33
CA LYS A 135 -3.31 -15.86 17.98
C LYS A 135 -3.82 -14.86 16.93
N LEU A 136 -4.49 -15.34 15.88
CA LEU A 136 -5.06 -14.46 14.84
C LEU A 136 -6.10 -13.50 15.43
N VAL A 137 -7.01 -14.01 16.26
CA VAL A 137 -8.06 -13.20 16.91
C VAL A 137 -7.44 -12.15 17.83
N ALA A 138 -6.40 -12.50 18.59
CA ALA A 138 -5.69 -11.54 19.44
C ALA A 138 -5.06 -10.40 18.61
N HIS A 139 -4.34 -10.73 17.54
CA HIS A 139 -3.73 -9.71 16.68
C HIS A 139 -4.75 -8.86 15.92
N ARG A 140 -5.87 -9.45 15.53
CA ARG A 140 -7.00 -8.69 14.96
C ARG A 140 -7.55 -7.68 15.97
N GLY A 141 -7.72 -8.09 17.23
CA GLY A 141 -8.15 -7.20 18.30
C GLY A 141 -7.19 -6.02 18.52
N GLU A 142 -5.88 -6.25 18.44
CA GLU A 142 -4.88 -5.18 18.47
C GLU A 142 -5.06 -4.19 17.29
N LEU A 143 -5.36 -4.69 16.08
CA LEU A 143 -5.65 -3.83 14.94
C LEU A 143 -6.93 -3.01 15.12
N ASP A 144 -7.95 -3.55 15.78
CA ASP A 144 -9.16 -2.78 16.11
C ASP A 144 -8.85 -1.61 17.06
N LEU A 145 -7.93 -1.80 18.01
CA LEU A 145 -7.45 -0.73 18.89
C LEU A 145 -6.68 0.34 18.11
N LEU A 146 -5.82 -0.07 17.17
CA LEU A 146 -5.06 0.86 16.32
C LEU A 146 -5.98 1.62 15.34
N ASP A 147 -7.01 0.97 14.78
CA ASP A 147 -8.00 1.62 13.93
C ASP A 147 -8.76 2.69 14.71
N LYS A 148 -9.16 2.37 15.95
CA LYS A 148 -9.80 3.35 16.84
C LYS A 148 -8.88 4.53 17.12
N ASP A 149 -7.62 4.28 17.49
CA ASP A 149 -6.62 5.34 17.72
C ASP A 149 -6.44 6.22 16.47
N ALA A 150 -6.35 5.64 15.27
CA ALA A 150 -6.21 6.39 14.03
C ALA A 150 -7.45 7.22 13.68
N ARG A 151 -8.66 6.74 13.99
CA ARG A 151 -9.93 7.47 13.74
C ARG A 151 -10.14 8.63 14.69
N GLU A 152 -9.82 8.42 15.97
CA GLU A 152 -10.02 9.41 17.03
C GLU A 152 -8.81 10.34 17.20
N ILE A 153 -7.73 10.10 16.45
CA ILE A 153 -6.41 10.74 16.65
C ILE A 153 -5.99 10.59 18.12
N GLY A 154 -5.95 9.33 18.56
CA GLY A 154 -5.52 8.91 19.88
C GLY A 154 -4.02 9.13 20.12
N GLU A 155 -3.51 8.65 21.24
CA GLU A 155 -2.15 8.94 21.70
C GLU A 155 -1.08 8.52 20.68
N LYS A 156 -1.25 7.35 20.04
CA LYS A 156 -0.22 6.82 19.13
C LYS A 156 -0.19 7.64 17.83
N THR A 157 -1.34 7.91 17.25
CA THR A 157 -1.48 8.72 16.03
C THR A 157 -1.07 10.17 16.30
N LYS A 158 -1.41 10.71 17.47
CA LYS A 158 -0.99 12.06 17.87
C LYS A 158 0.53 12.19 17.96
N ALA A 159 1.23 11.20 18.50
CA ALA A 159 2.69 11.21 18.57
C ALA A 159 3.35 11.31 17.19
N ILE A 160 2.81 10.59 16.19
CA ILE A 160 3.23 10.68 14.78
C ILE A 160 3.09 12.10 14.25
N LEU A 161 1.91 12.70 14.44
CA LEU A 161 1.62 14.04 13.93
C LEU A 161 2.50 15.11 14.60
N ILE A 162 2.76 14.97 15.90
CA ILE A 162 3.67 15.86 16.64
C ILE A 162 5.10 15.74 16.09
N SER A 163 5.60 14.52 15.92
CA SER A 163 6.95 14.28 15.37
C SER A 163 7.09 14.89 13.97
N TYR A 164 6.07 14.71 13.12
CA TYR A 164 5.99 15.33 11.81
C TYR A 164 6.00 16.87 11.88
N ASP A 165 5.16 17.48 12.72
CA ASP A 165 5.08 18.93 12.89
C ASP A 165 6.39 19.52 13.44
N MET A 166 7.08 18.81 14.34
CA MET A 166 8.40 19.19 14.85
C MET A 166 9.44 19.21 13.73
N GLY A 167 9.49 18.14 12.94
CA GLY A 167 10.37 18.04 11.78
C GLY A 167 10.13 19.18 10.79
N PHE A 168 8.86 19.41 10.45
CA PHE A 168 8.47 20.50 9.55
C PHE A 168 8.92 21.86 10.07
N THR A 169 8.69 22.14 11.36
CA THR A 169 9.10 23.40 11.99
C THR A 169 10.63 23.59 11.93
N ARG A 170 11.40 22.53 12.17
CA ARG A 170 12.86 22.57 12.05
C ARG A 170 13.32 22.85 10.61
N GLY A 171 12.67 22.24 9.62
CA GLY A 171 12.96 22.51 8.21
C GLY A 171 12.70 23.97 7.81
N MET A 172 11.59 24.54 8.27
CA MET A 172 11.27 25.96 8.07
C MET A 172 12.33 26.90 8.68
N VAL A 173 12.76 26.61 9.90
CA VAL A 173 13.80 27.39 10.58
C VAL A 173 15.13 27.28 9.83
N SER A 174 15.48 26.09 9.35
CA SER A 174 16.70 25.88 8.56
C SER A 174 16.69 26.70 7.28
N LEU A 175 15.59 26.66 6.51
CA LEU A 175 15.42 27.47 5.31
C LEU A 175 15.54 28.97 5.61
N SER A 176 14.89 29.43 6.68
CA SER A 176 14.96 30.84 7.07
C SER A 176 16.39 31.27 7.41
N ASN A 177 17.16 30.43 8.11
CA ASN A 177 18.55 30.73 8.46
C ASN A 177 19.44 30.78 7.22
N GLU A 178 19.22 29.88 6.25
CA GLU A 178 19.94 29.85 4.99
C GLU A 178 19.72 31.14 4.20
N ILE A 179 18.46 31.56 4.05
CA ILE A 179 18.10 32.83 3.37
C ILE A 179 18.74 34.03 4.06
N VAL A 180 18.71 34.09 5.39
CA VAL A 180 19.32 35.18 6.16
C VAL A 180 20.83 35.23 5.94
N ASN A 181 21.51 34.07 5.98
CA ASN A 181 22.95 34.00 5.75
C ASN A 181 23.34 34.41 4.32
N GLU A 182 22.53 34.05 3.31
CA GLU A 182 22.74 34.50 1.93
C GLU A 182 22.62 36.01 1.78
N ILE A 183 21.68 36.64 2.50
CA ILE A 183 21.52 38.10 2.50
C ILE A 183 22.67 38.79 3.23
N MET A 184 23.13 38.24 4.37
CA MET A 184 24.19 38.85 5.18
C MET A 184 25.60 38.73 4.57
N ASN A 185 25.83 37.73 3.72
CA ASN A 185 27.14 37.48 3.08
C ASN A 185 27.23 38.02 1.64
N ARG A 186 26.23 38.78 1.18
CA ARG A 186 26.25 39.57 -0.08
C ARG A 186 26.58 41.03 0.20
#